data_AF-A0A842Y7J1-F1
#
_entry.id   AF-A0A842Y7J1-F1
#
_cell.length_a   1.000
_cell.length_b   1.000
_cell.length_c   1.000
_cell.angle_alpha   90.00
_cell.angle_beta   90.00
_cell.angle_gamma   90.00
#
_symmetry.space_group_name_H-M   'P 1'
#
loop_
_entity.id
_entity.type
_entity.pdbx_description
1 polymer ?
#
loop_
_entity_poly.entity_id
_entity_poly.type
_entity_poly.pdbx_seq_one_letter_code
_entity_poly.pdbx_strand_id
1 'polypeptide(L)'
;MYANELSETETPEPVVDVLRTISEEERNLRNMRKAIRTIERLTENEPSNNIYKMKQELMKIEKILKQTRLTDLIEEDVEQRIRPVKSEMPEWEEQANRSFGQRLEDALEQVDFELSGNYPLLKVLFYTLEVKLYNNSVTIWYGPQQEQLDTCKPIPEVVAKKLLASHKKITSRNFDDETFLLHLFEAYKATAHRHNKKIGDSISVSDIILEYALLTQNKNFKINPVKSSYREYGRVFFSYDLYRLTQRTIEDHVLSLVTATRAYTTRRSGFLWIPSNERGDGTYISHIKFREV
;
A
#
# COMPACT_ATOMS: atom_id res chain seq x y z
N MET A 1 19.84 -73.12 15.53
CA MET A 1 19.73 -71.84 16.28
C MET A 1 20.64 -70.86 15.58
N TYR A 2 20.05 -69.90 14.88
CA TYR A 2 20.74 -68.91 14.06
C TYR A 2 21.37 -67.85 14.97
N ALA A 3 22.69 -67.65 14.83
CA ALA A 3 23.38 -66.47 15.32
C ALA A 3 23.09 -65.34 14.34
N ASN A 4 22.48 -64.27 14.85
CA ASN A 4 22.12 -63.08 14.08
C ASN A 4 23.36 -62.19 13.98
N GLU A 5 23.83 -61.96 12.76
CA GLU A 5 24.94 -61.07 12.43
C GLU A 5 24.58 -59.63 12.80
N LEU A 6 25.44 -59.00 13.59
CA LEU A 6 25.48 -57.56 13.83
C LEU A 6 25.84 -56.86 12.52
N SER A 7 24.86 -56.21 11.87
CA SER A 7 25.18 -55.15 10.92
C SER A 7 25.40 -53.85 11.70
N GLU A 8 26.64 -53.59 12.08
CA GLU A 8 27.08 -52.24 12.40
C GLU A 8 27.00 -51.42 11.11
N THR A 9 25.94 -50.63 10.99
CA THR A 9 25.88 -49.56 10.00
C THR A 9 26.90 -48.50 10.41
N GLU A 10 28.10 -48.57 9.84
CA GLU A 10 29.05 -47.47 9.81
C GLU A 10 28.32 -46.20 9.34
N THR A 11 28.17 -45.25 10.25
CA THR A 11 27.68 -43.91 9.95
C THR A 11 28.72 -43.18 9.11
N PRO A 12 28.36 -42.59 7.94
CA PRO A 12 29.32 -41.87 7.13
C PRO A 12 29.74 -40.55 7.82
N GLU A 13 30.92 -40.61 8.42
CA GLU A 13 32.06 -39.69 8.31
C GLU A 13 31.96 -38.21 8.77
N PRO A 14 32.70 -37.82 9.85
CA PRO A 14 32.84 -36.41 10.27
C PRO A 14 33.53 -35.50 9.24
N VAL A 15 34.19 -36.06 8.22
CA VAL A 15 34.89 -35.31 7.16
C VAL A 15 33.92 -34.62 6.19
N VAL A 16 32.78 -35.26 5.89
CA VAL A 16 31.71 -34.69 5.04
C VAL A 16 31.07 -33.47 5.71
N ASP A 17 30.93 -33.51 7.03
CA ASP A 17 30.38 -32.41 7.82
C ASP A 17 31.33 -31.20 7.88
N VAL A 18 32.65 -31.45 7.96
CA VAL A 18 33.69 -30.41 7.89
C VAL A 18 33.74 -29.75 6.51
N LEU A 19 33.71 -30.50 5.42
CA LEU A 19 33.70 -29.94 4.06
C LEU A 19 32.44 -29.11 3.77
N ARG A 20 31.29 -29.54 4.29
CA ARG A 20 30.04 -28.78 4.21
C ARG A 20 30.16 -27.45 4.97
N THR A 21 30.69 -27.49 6.20
CA THR A 21 30.90 -26.30 7.02
C THR A 21 31.85 -25.31 6.35
N ILE A 22 32.98 -25.78 5.80
CA ILE A 22 33.94 -24.94 5.05
C ILE A 22 33.28 -24.30 3.82
N SER A 23 32.47 -25.06 3.09
CA SER A 23 31.78 -24.56 1.89
C SER A 23 30.74 -23.48 2.23
N GLU A 24 30.04 -23.64 3.35
CA GLU A 24 29.08 -22.64 3.86
C GLU A 24 29.80 -21.35 4.29
N GLU A 25 30.91 -21.46 5.01
CA GLU A 25 31.75 -20.33 5.42
C GLU A 25 32.36 -19.59 4.21
N GLU A 26 32.86 -20.31 3.20
CA GLU A 26 33.39 -19.70 1.99
C GLU A 26 32.29 -18.94 1.21
N ARG A 27 31.05 -19.44 1.21
CA ARG A 27 29.90 -18.74 0.63
C ARG A 27 29.57 -17.48 1.42
N ASN A 28 29.58 -17.57 2.74
CA ASN A 28 29.30 -16.46 3.66
C ASN A 28 30.33 -15.33 3.50
N LEU A 29 31.62 -15.66 3.51
CA LEU A 29 32.71 -14.70 3.28
C LEU A 29 32.63 -14.04 1.90
N ARG A 30 32.32 -14.81 0.84
CA ARG A 30 32.12 -14.24 -0.51
C ARG A 30 30.96 -13.25 -0.56
N ASN A 31 29.85 -13.56 0.12
CA ASN A 31 28.69 -12.68 0.18
C ASN A 31 28.98 -11.41 1.01
N MET A 32 29.64 -11.56 2.15
CA MET A 32 30.06 -10.44 3.00
C MET A 32 31.00 -9.50 2.24
N ARG A 33 32.01 -10.04 1.53
CA ARG A 33 32.92 -9.25 0.69
C ARG A 33 32.17 -8.47 -0.40
N LYS A 34 31.17 -9.08 -1.04
CA LYS A 34 30.33 -8.39 -2.05
C LYS A 34 29.51 -7.27 -1.43
N ALA A 35 28.94 -7.49 -0.24
CA ALA A 35 28.17 -6.48 0.49
C ALA A 35 29.06 -5.29 0.90
N ILE A 36 30.24 -5.54 1.46
CA ILE A 36 31.21 -4.49 1.85
C ILE A 36 31.62 -3.65 0.63
N ARG A 37 32.01 -4.29 -0.48
CA ARG A 37 32.36 -3.56 -1.72
C ARG A 37 31.19 -2.74 -2.27
N THR A 38 29.98 -3.24 -2.10
CA THR A 38 28.78 -2.52 -2.53
C THR A 38 28.57 -1.29 -1.66
N ILE A 39 28.74 -1.41 -0.34
CA ILE A 39 28.66 -0.27 0.59
C ILE A 39 29.73 0.76 0.24
N GLU A 40 31.00 0.37 0.12
CA GLU A 40 32.11 1.28 -0.23
C GLU A 40 31.80 2.07 -1.50
N ARG A 41 31.34 1.39 -2.57
CA ARG A 41 30.93 2.05 -3.82
C ARG A 41 29.74 2.99 -3.66
N LEU A 42 28.77 2.66 -2.81
CA LEU A 42 27.58 3.50 -2.58
C LEU A 42 27.90 4.71 -1.70
N THR A 43 28.88 4.59 -0.79
CA THR A 43 29.41 5.69 0.00
C THR A 43 30.17 6.69 -0.88
N GLU A 44 30.92 6.23 -1.89
CA GLU A 44 31.62 7.11 -2.84
C GLU A 44 30.67 7.86 -3.79
N ASN A 45 29.49 7.29 -4.09
CA ASN A 45 28.53 7.83 -5.06
C ASN A 45 27.26 8.36 -4.37
N GLU A 46 27.36 9.52 -3.73
CA GLU A 46 26.27 10.21 -3.00
C GLU A 46 25.57 9.31 -1.95
N PRO A 47 26.11 9.24 -0.72
CA PRO A 47 25.61 8.38 0.35
C PRO A 47 24.10 8.51 0.60
N SER A 48 23.59 9.73 0.58
CA SER A 48 22.20 10.06 0.92
C SER A 48 21.22 9.49 -0.11
N ASN A 49 21.59 9.42 -1.40
CA ASN A 49 20.73 8.82 -2.44
C ASN A 49 20.71 7.28 -2.39
N ASN A 50 21.70 6.66 -1.75
CA ASN A 50 21.87 5.21 -1.70
C ASN A 50 21.72 4.61 -0.27
N ILE A 51 21.34 5.44 0.71
CA ILE A 51 21.28 5.07 2.14
C ILE A 51 20.50 3.79 2.42
N TYR A 52 19.37 3.60 1.74
CA TYR A 52 18.52 2.43 1.95
C TYR A 52 19.11 1.14 1.38
N LYS A 53 19.85 1.24 0.26
CA LYS A 53 20.62 0.10 -0.26
C LYS A 53 21.77 -0.24 0.67
N MET A 54 22.45 0.77 1.24
CA MET A 54 23.51 0.55 2.23
C MET A 54 22.97 -0.14 3.49
N LYS A 55 21.81 0.29 4.01
CA LYS A 55 21.11 -0.39 5.13
C LYS A 55 20.85 -1.87 4.85
N GLN A 56 20.37 -2.20 3.65
CA GLN A 56 20.08 -3.59 3.27
C GLN A 56 21.35 -4.43 3.20
N GLU A 57 22.45 -3.90 2.65
CA GLU A 57 23.74 -4.61 2.62
C GLU A 57 24.34 -4.77 4.04
N LEU A 58 24.20 -3.76 4.90
CA LEU A 58 24.63 -3.85 6.31
C LEU A 58 23.90 -4.94 7.08
N MET A 59 22.58 -5.04 6.92
CA MET A 59 21.80 -6.12 7.54
C MET A 59 22.20 -7.50 7.03
N LYS A 60 22.58 -7.63 5.75
CA LYS A 60 23.12 -8.89 5.23
C LYS A 60 24.43 -9.22 5.93
N ILE A 61 25.33 -8.25 6.11
CA ILE A 61 26.60 -8.48 6.82
C ILE A 61 26.35 -8.88 8.28
N GLU A 62 25.50 -8.17 9.01
CA GLU A 62 25.15 -8.51 10.39
C GLU A 62 24.53 -9.89 10.53
N LYS A 63 23.65 -10.28 9.59
CA LYS A 63 23.07 -11.61 9.56
C LYS A 63 24.13 -12.68 9.32
N ILE A 64 25.08 -12.42 8.43
CA ILE A 64 26.18 -13.34 8.16
C ILE A 64 27.07 -13.47 9.39
N LEU A 65 27.48 -12.36 10.02
CA LEU A 65 28.31 -12.38 11.24
C LEU A 65 27.68 -13.24 12.35
N LYS A 66 26.36 -13.13 12.57
CA LYS A 66 25.65 -13.96 13.57
C LYS A 66 25.57 -15.45 13.24
N GLN A 67 25.77 -15.82 11.98
CA GLN A 67 25.62 -17.20 11.49
C GLN A 67 26.95 -17.91 11.28
N THR A 68 28.05 -17.15 11.20
CA THR A 68 29.37 -17.67 10.91
C THR A 68 30.10 -18.13 12.17
N ARG A 69 31.03 -19.07 12.02
CA ARG A 69 32.00 -19.47 13.06
C ARG A 69 33.36 -18.83 12.81
N LEU A 70 33.36 -17.56 12.41
CA LEU A 70 34.60 -16.83 12.13
C LEU A 70 35.38 -16.61 13.43
N THR A 71 36.68 -16.40 13.30
CA THR A 71 37.52 -16.03 14.44
C THR A 71 37.22 -14.60 14.86
N ASP A 72 37.28 -14.32 16.17
CA ASP A 72 37.05 -13.00 16.77
C ASP A 72 37.78 -11.85 16.03
N LEU A 73 38.99 -12.12 15.52
CA LEU A 73 39.78 -11.17 14.72
C LEU A 73 39.08 -10.70 13.42
N ILE A 74 38.40 -11.60 12.72
CA ILE A 74 37.70 -11.28 11.46
C ILE A 74 36.41 -10.51 11.77
N GLU A 75 35.74 -10.87 12.87
CA GLU A 75 34.54 -10.14 13.32
C GLU A 75 34.90 -8.70 13.71
N GLU A 76 35.98 -8.51 14.48
CA GLU A 76 36.47 -7.18 14.86
C GLU A 76 36.85 -6.31 13.64
N ASP A 77 37.58 -6.87 12.67
CA ASP A 77 37.98 -6.13 11.46
C ASP A 77 36.77 -5.68 10.63
N VAL A 78 35.76 -6.55 10.49
CA VAL A 78 34.53 -6.24 9.76
C VAL A 78 33.72 -5.19 10.50
N GLU A 79 33.59 -5.31 11.83
CA GLU A 79 32.91 -4.32 12.65
C GLU A 79 33.59 -2.95 12.61
N GLN A 80 34.92 -2.90 12.73
CA GLN A 80 35.69 -1.66 12.63
C GLN A 80 35.48 -0.96 11.29
N ARG A 81 35.41 -1.71 10.19
CA ARG A 81 35.22 -1.15 8.85
C ARG A 81 33.80 -0.66 8.60
N ILE A 82 32.81 -1.23 9.27
CA ILE A 82 31.38 -0.87 9.15
C ILE A 82 30.99 0.24 10.12
N ARG A 83 31.68 0.37 11.25
CA ARG A 83 31.37 1.33 12.32
C ARG A 83 31.26 2.78 11.84
N PRO A 84 32.17 3.32 10.98
CA PRO A 84 32.05 4.68 10.46
C PRO A 84 30.78 4.88 9.63
N VAL A 85 30.46 3.90 8.77
CA VAL A 85 29.24 3.91 7.96
C VAL A 85 28.02 3.92 8.89
N LYS A 86 28.00 3.08 9.92
CA LYS A 86 26.91 3.05 10.91
C LYS A 86 26.73 4.38 11.65
N SER A 87 27.81 5.07 11.98
CA SER A 87 27.73 6.35 12.69
C SER A 87 27.22 7.50 11.81
N GLU A 88 27.53 7.49 10.51
CA GLU A 88 27.12 8.57 9.58
C GLU A 88 25.72 8.34 8.96
N MET A 89 25.22 7.10 9.03
CA MET A 89 23.91 6.73 8.47
C MET A 89 22.72 7.57 8.94
N PRO A 90 22.58 7.97 10.22
CA PRO A 90 21.46 8.80 10.65
C PRO A 90 21.43 10.15 9.93
N GLU A 91 22.59 10.78 9.72
CA GLU A 91 22.71 12.05 9.02
C GLU A 91 22.37 11.90 7.53
N TRP A 92 22.89 10.85 6.89
CA TRP A 92 22.56 10.54 5.49
C TRP A 92 21.09 10.22 5.28
N GLU A 93 20.45 9.55 6.24
CA GLU A 93 19.02 9.26 6.20
C GLU A 93 18.18 10.53 6.33
N GLU A 94 18.55 11.43 7.24
CA GLU A 94 17.88 12.72 7.38
C GLU A 94 18.02 13.55 6.09
N GLN A 95 19.21 13.59 5.50
CA GLN A 95 19.46 14.28 4.24
C GLN A 95 18.69 13.65 3.06
N ALA A 96 18.60 12.32 3.01
CA ALA A 96 17.82 11.58 2.01
C ALA A 96 16.32 11.89 2.12
N ASN A 97 15.79 11.89 3.34
CA ASN A 97 14.38 12.22 3.60
C ASN A 97 14.06 13.66 3.21
N ARG A 98 14.92 14.61 3.60
CA ARG A 98 14.75 16.04 3.27
C ARG A 98 14.80 16.26 1.76
N SER A 99 15.81 15.71 1.08
CA SER A 99 15.95 15.85 -0.38
C SER A 99 14.83 15.17 -1.16
N PHE A 100 14.37 13.97 -0.75
CA PHE A 100 13.21 13.32 -1.37
C PHE A 100 11.93 14.15 -1.17
N GLY A 101 11.73 14.71 0.03
CA GLY A 101 10.55 15.51 0.35
C GLY A 101 10.47 16.77 -0.48
N GLN A 102 11.57 17.53 -0.52
CA GLN A 102 11.67 18.76 -1.31
C GLN A 102 11.47 18.49 -2.80
N ARG A 103 12.13 17.47 -3.36
CA ARG A 103 11.95 17.12 -4.77
C ARG A 103 10.54 16.61 -5.09
N LEU A 104 9.87 15.96 -4.14
CA LEU A 104 8.50 15.52 -4.29
C LEU A 104 7.53 16.72 -4.26
N GLU A 105 7.77 17.67 -3.38
CA GLU A 105 7.04 18.95 -3.34
C GLU A 105 7.18 19.68 -4.69
N ASP A 106 8.41 19.90 -5.17
CA ASP A 106 8.68 20.54 -6.48
C ASP A 106 7.95 19.82 -7.64
N ALA A 107 7.97 18.48 -7.65
CA ALA A 107 7.33 17.68 -8.69
C ALA A 107 5.80 17.71 -8.63
N LEU A 108 5.21 17.91 -7.44
CA LEU A 108 3.78 18.03 -7.23
C LEU A 108 3.28 19.45 -7.52
N GLU A 109 4.05 20.47 -7.20
CA GLU A 109 3.73 21.86 -7.55
C GLU A 109 3.61 22.05 -9.06
N GLN A 110 4.43 21.35 -9.86
CA GLN A 110 4.32 21.35 -11.33
C GLN A 110 2.97 20.85 -11.87
N VAL A 111 2.17 20.18 -11.05
CA VAL A 111 0.83 19.67 -11.39
C VAL A 111 -0.26 20.27 -10.49
N ASP A 112 0.01 21.42 -9.88
CA ASP A 112 -0.87 22.18 -8.98
C ASP A 112 -1.30 21.41 -7.72
N PHE A 113 -0.44 20.51 -7.22
CA PHE A 113 -0.71 19.72 -6.02
C PHE A 113 0.15 20.18 -4.84
N GLU A 114 -0.50 20.49 -3.71
CA GLU A 114 0.17 20.86 -2.48
C GLU A 114 0.51 19.62 -1.64
N LEU A 115 1.78 19.51 -1.22
CA LEU A 115 2.26 18.45 -0.33
C LEU A 115 2.17 18.90 1.12
N SER A 116 1.62 18.05 1.98
CA SER A 116 1.55 18.30 3.42
C SER A 116 1.79 17.03 4.23
N GLY A 117 1.83 17.13 5.55
CA GLY A 117 2.03 15.99 6.45
C GLY A 117 3.50 15.72 6.79
N ASN A 118 3.77 14.56 7.38
CA ASN A 118 5.08 14.20 7.92
C ASN A 118 5.43 12.76 7.54
N TYR A 119 6.71 12.47 7.33
CA TYR A 119 7.14 11.10 7.11
C TYR A 119 6.68 10.16 8.23
N PRO A 120 6.27 8.91 7.90
CA PRO A 120 6.24 8.31 6.55
C PRO A 120 4.95 8.60 5.76
N LEU A 121 4.02 9.40 6.29
CA LEU A 121 2.69 9.63 5.71
C LEU A 121 2.55 11.09 5.25
N LEU A 122 2.80 11.29 3.96
CA LEU A 122 2.56 12.59 3.33
C LEU A 122 1.12 12.62 2.77
N LYS A 123 0.55 13.80 2.64
CA LYS A 123 -0.82 14.04 2.19
C LYS A 123 -0.81 14.98 1.00
N VAL A 124 -1.63 14.64 0.01
CA VAL A 124 -1.85 15.45 -1.18
C VAL A 124 -3.30 15.27 -1.57
N LEU A 125 -4.08 16.35 -1.59
CA LEU A 125 -5.51 16.30 -1.88
C LEU A 125 -6.26 15.22 -1.05
N PHE A 126 -7.02 14.34 -1.72
CA PHE A 126 -7.70 13.18 -1.14
C PHE A 126 -6.77 11.99 -0.82
N TYR A 127 -5.47 12.11 -1.07
CA TYR A 127 -4.53 11.00 -1.10
C TYR A 127 -3.55 11.02 0.06
N THR A 128 -3.18 9.83 0.51
CA THR A 128 -2.07 9.62 1.44
C THR A 128 -0.95 8.88 0.72
N LEU A 129 0.25 9.47 0.73
CA LEU A 129 1.47 8.86 0.22
C LEU A 129 2.21 8.21 1.39
N GLU A 130 2.22 6.88 1.41
CA GLU A 130 2.98 6.12 2.39
C GLU A 130 4.38 5.85 1.83
N VAL A 131 5.35 6.60 2.33
CA VAL A 131 6.74 6.57 1.87
C VAL A 131 7.55 5.59 2.72
N LYS A 132 7.86 4.42 2.14
CA LYS A 132 8.69 3.37 2.74
C LYS A 132 10.01 3.29 2.01
N LEU A 133 10.91 4.23 2.29
CA LEU A 133 12.20 4.31 1.61
C LEU A 133 13.09 3.08 1.87
N TYR A 134 13.00 2.49 3.07
CA TYR A 134 13.68 1.23 3.40
C TYR A 134 13.26 0.07 2.46
N ASN A 135 11.97 0.01 2.11
CA ASN A 135 11.44 -0.97 1.16
C ASN A 135 11.53 -0.49 -0.29
N ASN A 136 12.13 0.68 -0.53
CA ASN A 136 12.21 1.33 -1.83
C ASN A 136 10.83 1.42 -2.53
N SER A 137 9.80 1.79 -1.76
CA SER A 137 8.42 1.85 -2.25
C SER A 137 7.65 3.05 -1.70
N VAL A 138 6.85 3.69 -2.54
CA VAL A 138 5.81 4.66 -2.17
C VAL A 138 4.46 4.07 -2.56
N THR A 139 3.55 3.96 -1.60
CA THR A 139 2.18 3.50 -1.83
C THR A 139 1.25 4.70 -1.85
N ILE A 140 0.45 4.80 -2.90
CA ILE A 140 -0.57 5.85 -3.06
C ILE A 140 -1.89 5.29 -2.57
N TRP A 141 -2.45 5.93 -1.55
CA TRP A 141 -3.74 5.58 -0.97
C TRP A 141 -4.77 6.67 -1.27
N TYR A 142 -6.01 6.27 -1.54
CA TYR A 142 -7.17 7.16 -1.47
C TYR A 142 -7.71 7.17 -0.05
N GLY A 143 -7.87 8.37 0.51
CA GLY A 143 -8.15 8.60 1.92
C GLY A 143 -6.96 8.26 2.83
N PRO A 144 -7.18 8.27 4.16
CA PRO A 144 -6.15 7.94 5.14
C PRO A 144 -5.87 6.43 5.16
N GLN A 145 -5.10 5.95 4.19
CA GLN A 145 -4.73 4.53 4.00
C GLN A 145 -5.93 3.58 3.81
N GLN A 146 -6.97 4.01 3.09
CA GLN A 146 -8.21 3.24 2.95
C GLN A 146 -8.22 2.34 1.72
N GLU A 147 -7.99 2.94 0.55
CA GLU A 147 -8.02 2.22 -0.72
C GLU A 147 -6.68 2.41 -1.44
N GLN A 148 -5.90 1.35 -1.58
CA GLN A 148 -4.63 1.38 -2.30
C GLN A 148 -4.90 1.59 -3.79
N LEU A 149 -4.32 2.65 -4.36
CA LEU A 149 -4.45 2.97 -5.79
C LEU A 149 -3.28 2.41 -6.59
N ASP A 150 -2.06 2.60 -6.10
CA ASP A 150 -0.85 2.20 -6.82
C ASP A 150 0.34 2.07 -5.84
N THR A 151 1.39 1.38 -6.27
CA THR A 151 2.68 1.31 -5.59
C THR A 151 3.78 1.55 -6.61
N CYS A 152 4.74 2.41 -6.26
CA CYS A 152 5.81 2.79 -7.15
C CYS A 152 7.14 2.98 -6.42
N LYS A 153 8.22 3.16 -7.18
CA LYS A 153 9.53 3.48 -6.61
C LYS A 153 9.50 4.91 -6.04
N PRO A 154 10.31 5.21 -5.00
CA PRO A 154 10.46 6.54 -4.42
C PRO A 154 11.27 7.44 -5.36
N ILE A 155 10.73 7.70 -6.54
CA ILE A 155 11.24 8.65 -7.52
C ILE A 155 10.17 9.75 -7.61
N PRO A 156 10.45 10.97 -7.15
CA PRO A 156 9.47 12.05 -7.05
C PRO A 156 8.59 12.24 -8.29
N GLU A 157 9.22 12.26 -9.46
CA GLU A 157 8.59 12.50 -10.75
C GLU A 157 7.66 11.34 -11.15
N VAL A 158 8.01 10.11 -10.77
CA VAL A 158 7.18 8.91 -10.99
C VAL A 158 5.98 8.91 -10.06
N VAL A 159 6.17 9.32 -8.80
CA VAL A 159 5.09 9.43 -7.80
C VAL A 159 4.07 10.48 -8.26
N ALA A 160 4.53 11.69 -8.59
CA ALA A 160 3.67 12.78 -9.08
C ALA A 160 2.89 12.37 -10.33
N LYS A 161 3.56 11.74 -11.31
CA LYS A 161 2.90 11.26 -12.54
C LYS A 161 1.82 10.21 -12.26
N LYS A 162 2.09 9.21 -11.40
CA LYS A 162 1.11 8.16 -11.04
C LYS A 162 -0.05 8.73 -10.23
N LEU A 163 0.24 9.68 -9.34
CA LEU A 163 -0.78 10.38 -8.57
C LEU A 163 -1.71 11.18 -9.51
N LEU A 164 -1.15 11.97 -10.43
CA LEU A 164 -1.92 12.73 -11.42
C LEU A 164 -2.78 11.81 -12.30
N ALA A 165 -2.24 10.69 -12.77
CA ALA A 165 -2.99 9.73 -13.56
C ALA A 165 -4.18 9.15 -12.77
N SER A 166 -3.95 8.79 -11.50
CA SER A 166 -5.00 8.30 -10.61
C SER A 166 -6.05 9.38 -10.33
N HIS A 167 -5.61 10.61 -10.11
CA HIS A 167 -6.49 11.76 -9.90
C HIS A 167 -7.40 11.99 -11.10
N LYS A 168 -6.84 12.11 -12.31
CA LYS A 168 -7.62 12.25 -13.54
C LYS A 168 -8.61 11.09 -13.75
N LYS A 169 -8.21 9.84 -13.47
CA LYS A 169 -9.10 8.67 -13.55
C LYS A 169 -10.33 8.81 -12.65
N ILE A 170 -10.16 9.42 -11.47
CA ILE A 170 -11.23 9.61 -10.48
C ILE A 170 -12.06 10.85 -10.78
N THR A 171 -11.42 11.99 -11.06
CA THR A 171 -12.06 13.31 -11.12
C THR A 171 -12.61 13.68 -12.50
N SER A 172 -11.99 13.23 -13.59
CA SER A 172 -12.39 13.59 -14.96
C SER A 172 -13.59 12.80 -15.49
N ARG A 173 -14.35 12.13 -14.62
CA ARG A 173 -15.56 11.38 -14.98
C ARG A 173 -16.77 12.31 -15.06
N ASN A 174 -17.57 12.16 -16.12
CA ASN A 174 -18.89 12.77 -16.21
C ASN A 174 -19.74 12.31 -15.02
N PHE A 175 -20.35 13.29 -14.35
CA PHE A 175 -21.18 13.10 -13.18
C PHE A 175 -22.40 14.00 -13.31
N ASP A 176 -23.56 13.43 -13.05
CA ASP A 176 -24.85 14.10 -13.07
C ASP A 176 -25.57 13.70 -11.79
N ASP A 177 -25.90 14.69 -10.95
CA ASP A 177 -26.45 14.48 -9.62
C ASP A 177 -27.77 13.69 -9.67
N GLU A 178 -28.66 14.06 -10.58
CA GLU A 178 -29.98 13.45 -10.73
C GLU A 178 -29.87 11.98 -11.17
N THR A 179 -29.09 11.72 -12.23
CA THR A 179 -28.87 10.36 -12.74
C THR A 179 -28.16 9.47 -11.71
N PHE A 180 -27.17 10.02 -11.00
CA PHE A 180 -26.48 9.28 -9.94
C PHE A 180 -27.43 8.94 -8.81
N LEU A 181 -28.20 9.92 -8.32
CA LEU A 181 -29.10 9.74 -7.19
C LEU A 181 -30.26 8.80 -7.52
N LEU A 182 -30.80 8.86 -8.74
CA LEU A 182 -31.79 7.93 -9.25
C LEU A 182 -31.26 6.49 -9.24
N HIS A 183 -30.11 6.23 -9.84
CA HIS A 183 -29.50 4.89 -9.84
C HIS A 183 -29.13 4.42 -8.43
N LEU A 184 -28.69 5.34 -7.56
CA LEU A 184 -28.41 5.04 -6.16
C LEU A 184 -29.68 4.62 -5.42
N PHE A 185 -30.80 5.29 -5.66
CA PHE A 185 -32.08 4.95 -5.06
C PHE A 185 -32.63 3.62 -5.59
N GLU A 186 -32.50 3.36 -6.90
CA GLU A 186 -32.84 2.05 -7.49
C GLU A 186 -32.01 0.91 -6.91
N ALA A 187 -30.69 1.10 -6.81
CA ALA A 187 -29.79 0.14 -6.18
C ALA A 187 -30.14 -0.10 -4.71
N TYR A 188 -30.51 0.96 -3.98
CA TYR A 188 -31.01 0.87 -2.61
C TYR A 188 -32.31 0.04 -2.52
N LYS A 189 -33.31 0.33 -3.37
CA LYS A 189 -34.59 -0.40 -3.41
C LYS A 189 -34.38 -1.89 -3.71
N ALA A 190 -33.58 -2.21 -4.71
CA ALA A 190 -33.27 -3.60 -5.07
C ALA A 190 -32.56 -4.35 -3.94
N THR A 191 -31.61 -3.70 -3.28
CA THR A 191 -30.90 -4.26 -2.13
C THR A 191 -31.81 -4.44 -0.92
N ALA A 192 -32.65 -3.44 -0.60
CA ALA A 192 -33.62 -3.53 0.48
C ALA A 192 -34.58 -4.72 0.28
N HIS A 193 -35.11 -4.87 -0.93
CA HIS A 193 -35.96 -6.00 -1.30
C HIS A 193 -35.24 -7.35 -1.11
N ARG A 194 -33.99 -7.50 -1.59
CA ARG A 194 -33.20 -8.73 -1.43
C ARG A 194 -32.98 -9.12 0.03
N HIS A 195 -32.86 -8.13 0.91
CA HIS A 195 -32.66 -8.35 2.34
C HIS A 195 -33.96 -8.35 3.16
N ASN A 196 -35.14 -8.36 2.52
CA ASN A 196 -36.45 -8.27 3.16
C ASN A 196 -36.59 -7.05 4.09
N LYS A 197 -35.98 -5.93 3.70
CA LYS A 197 -36.03 -4.64 4.39
C LYS A 197 -36.98 -3.68 3.69
N LYS A 198 -37.51 -2.72 4.44
CA LYS A 198 -38.41 -1.68 3.93
C LYS A 198 -37.61 -0.45 3.49
N ILE A 199 -38.21 0.39 2.65
CA ILE A 199 -37.69 1.72 2.39
C ILE A 199 -37.65 2.49 3.72
N GLY A 200 -36.55 3.19 3.99
CA GLY A 200 -36.26 3.81 5.29
C GLY A 200 -35.23 3.03 6.13
N ASP A 201 -35.13 1.71 5.94
CA ASP A 201 -34.17 0.90 6.66
C ASP A 201 -32.72 1.19 6.23
N SER A 202 -31.79 1.02 7.16
CA SER A 202 -30.36 1.17 6.85
C SER A 202 -29.84 -0.06 6.13
N ILE A 203 -29.21 0.16 4.98
CA ILE A 203 -28.60 -0.87 4.12
C ILE A 203 -27.09 -0.66 4.08
N SER A 204 -26.33 -1.75 4.16
CA SER A 204 -24.86 -1.72 4.16
C SER A 204 -24.34 -1.05 2.89
N VAL A 205 -23.35 -0.17 3.05
CA VAL A 205 -22.73 0.53 1.92
C VAL A 205 -22.12 -0.46 0.91
N SER A 206 -21.59 -1.58 1.37
CA SER A 206 -20.95 -2.58 0.50
C SER A 206 -21.96 -3.29 -0.40
N ASP A 207 -23.17 -3.56 0.10
CA ASP A 207 -24.21 -4.21 -0.69
C ASP A 207 -24.75 -3.25 -1.76
N ILE A 208 -24.88 -1.97 -1.42
CA ILE A 208 -25.29 -0.92 -2.36
C ILE A 208 -24.25 -0.70 -3.45
N ILE A 209 -22.95 -0.66 -3.10
CA ILE A 209 -21.88 -0.49 -4.09
C ILE A 209 -21.95 -1.60 -5.15
N LEU A 210 -22.16 -2.85 -4.72
CA LEU A 210 -22.29 -3.98 -5.64
C LEU A 210 -23.49 -3.79 -6.57
N GLU A 211 -24.66 -3.49 -6.00
CA GLU A 211 -25.89 -3.32 -6.79
C GLU A 211 -25.78 -2.16 -7.78
N TYR A 212 -25.28 -1.03 -7.31
CA TYR A 212 -25.05 0.16 -8.13
C TYR A 212 -24.07 -0.12 -9.26
N ALA A 213 -22.97 -0.83 -8.97
CA ALA A 213 -21.97 -1.17 -9.96
C ALA A 213 -22.55 -2.05 -11.07
N LEU A 214 -23.49 -2.94 -10.77
CA LEU A 214 -24.15 -3.80 -11.76
C LEU A 214 -25.21 -3.04 -12.58
N LEU A 215 -26.00 -2.20 -11.92
CA LEU A 215 -27.08 -1.41 -12.54
C LEU A 215 -26.55 -0.47 -13.63
N THR A 216 -25.42 0.19 -13.35
CA THR A 216 -24.80 1.23 -14.20
C THR A 216 -23.91 0.70 -15.32
N GLN A 217 -23.82 -0.62 -15.50
CA GLN A 217 -23.06 -1.22 -16.58
C GLN A 217 -23.64 -0.89 -17.96
N ASN A 218 -22.78 -0.91 -18.98
CA ASN A 218 -23.18 -0.65 -20.36
C ASN A 218 -24.03 -1.80 -20.94
N LYS A 219 -24.66 -1.55 -22.10
CA LYS A 219 -25.48 -2.54 -22.80
C LYS A 219 -24.72 -3.83 -23.14
N ASN A 220 -23.44 -3.73 -23.49
CA ASN A 220 -22.62 -4.88 -23.87
C ASN A 220 -22.44 -5.85 -22.68
N PHE A 221 -22.21 -5.33 -21.48
CA PHE A 221 -22.15 -6.14 -20.26
C PHE A 221 -23.50 -6.75 -19.92
N LYS A 222 -24.60 -5.99 -20.09
CA LYS A 222 -25.96 -6.50 -19.85
C LYS A 222 -26.34 -7.66 -20.79
N ILE A 223 -25.86 -7.64 -22.03
CA ILE A 223 -26.04 -8.73 -22.99
C ILE A 223 -25.10 -9.91 -22.69
N ASN A 224 -23.84 -9.62 -22.34
CA ASN A 224 -22.83 -10.63 -22.07
C ASN A 224 -21.92 -10.21 -20.90
N PRO A 225 -22.18 -10.70 -19.67
CA PRO A 225 -21.51 -10.25 -18.45
C PRO A 225 -20.11 -10.87 -18.29
N VAL A 226 -19.21 -10.56 -19.23
CA VAL A 226 -17.81 -10.98 -19.19
C VAL A 226 -16.90 -9.86 -18.67
N LYS A 227 -15.74 -10.25 -18.12
CA LYS A 227 -14.77 -9.32 -17.54
C LYS A 227 -14.33 -8.20 -18.51
N SER A 228 -14.19 -8.50 -19.80
CA SER A 228 -13.81 -7.52 -20.82
C SER A 228 -14.89 -6.47 -21.11
N SER A 229 -16.15 -6.78 -20.84
CA SER A 229 -17.28 -5.86 -21.00
C SER A 229 -17.57 -5.05 -19.74
N TYR A 230 -16.99 -5.43 -18.60
CA TYR A 230 -17.22 -4.78 -17.31
C TYR A 230 -16.53 -3.42 -17.25
N ARG A 231 -17.30 -2.38 -16.95
CA ARG A 231 -16.79 -1.05 -16.60
C ARG A 231 -16.48 -1.04 -15.11
N GLU A 232 -15.20 -0.82 -14.80
CA GLU A 232 -14.72 -0.75 -13.42
C GLU A 232 -15.48 0.33 -12.62
N TYR A 233 -16.19 -0.10 -11.57
CA TYR A 233 -16.87 0.79 -10.64
C TYR A 233 -16.71 0.26 -9.21
N GLY A 234 -15.75 0.83 -8.47
CA GLY A 234 -15.36 0.38 -7.14
C GLY A 234 -15.60 1.42 -6.05
N ARG A 235 -15.06 1.12 -4.86
CA ARG A 235 -15.23 1.91 -3.62
C ARG A 235 -14.73 3.35 -3.75
N VAL A 236 -13.57 3.55 -4.40
CA VAL A 236 -12.99 4.88 -4.64
C VAL A 236 -13.92 5.76 -5.47
N PHE A 237 -14.46 5.19 -6.55
CA PHE A 237 -15.38 5.89 -7.44
C PHE A 237 -16.69 6.23 -6.75
N PHE A 238 -17.29 5.26 -6.07
CA PHE A 238 -18.52 5.49 -5.32
C PHE A 238 -18.34 6.51 -4.19
N SER A 239 -17.21 6.48 -3.50
CA SER A 239 -16.85 7.46 -2.46
C SER A 239 -16.74 8.88 -3.03
N TYR A 240 -16.01 9.04 -4.13
CA TYR A 240 -15.83 10.34 -4.76
C TYR A 240 -17.13 10.89 -5.37
N ASP A 241 -17.94 10.02 -5.97
CA ASP A 241 -19.24 10.36 -6.54
C ASP A 241 -20.22 10.80 -5.41
N LEU A 242 -20.19 10.15 -4.24
CA LEU A 242 -20.93 10.61 -3.05
C LEU A 242 -20.41 11.93 -2.46
N TYR A 243 -19.12 12.20 -2.56
CA TYR A 243 -18.53 13.47 -2.12
C TYR A 243 -19.01 14.64 -2.99
N ARG A 244 -19.06 14.43 -4.31
CA ARG A 244 -19.48 15.45 -5.28
C ARG A 244 -20.99 15.71 -5.29
N LEU A 245 -21.78 14.76 -4.82
CA LEU A 245 -23.23 14.84 -4.82
C LEU A 245 -23.72 16.02 -3.97
N THR A 246 -24.34 17.00 -4.63
CA THR A 246 -24.90 18.20 -3.99
C THR A 246 -26.39 18.04 -3.70
N GLN A 247 -27.14 17.42 -4.61
CA GLN A 247 -28.56 17.11 -4.42
C GLN A 247 -28.73 15.80 -3.63
N ARG A 248 -29.58 15.82 -2.60
CA ARG A 248 -29.82 14.63 -1.75
C ARG A 248 -31.28 14.19 -1.73
N THR A 249 -32.14 14.85 -2.47
CA THR A 249 -33.57 14.53 -2.55
C THR A 249 -33.88 13.92 -3.90
N ILE A 250 -34.60 12.81 -3.90
CA ILE A 250 -35.12 12.14 -5.10
C ILE A 250 -36.54 11.70 -4.81
N GLU A 251 -37.48 12.07 -5.69
CA GLU A 251 -38.91 11.91 -5.43
C GLU A 251 -39.26 12.51 -4.04
N ASP A 252 -39.99 11.78 -3.20
CA ASP A 252 -40.32 12.18 -1.83
C ASP A 252 -39.32 11.66 -0.78
N HIS A 253 -38.08 11.35 -1.18
CA HIS A 253 -37.07 10.73 -0.31
C HIS A 253 -35.76 11.51 -0.23
N VAL A 254 -35.16 11.55 0.96
CA VAL A 254 -33.85 12.15 1.23
C VAL A 254 -32.80 11.10 1.56
N LEU A 255 -31.68 11.15 0.85
CA LEU A 255 -30.47 10.38 1.09
C LEU A 255 -29.84 10.76 2.44
N SER A 256 -29.77 9.79 3.35
CA SER A 256 -29.10 9.91 4.64
C SER A 256 -27.99 8.86 4.76
N LEU A 257 -26.77 9.34 5.03
CA LEU A 257 -25.61 8.49 5.29
C LEU A 257 -25.49 8.23 6.79
N VAL A 258 -25.16 6.99 7.17
CA VAL A 258 -24.99 6.59 8.56
C VAL A 258 -23.50 6.42 8.86
N THR A 259 -22.99 7.22 9.81
CA THR A 259 -21.59 7.15 10.25
C THR A 259 -21.25 5.77 10.81
N ALA A 260 -20.09 5.25 10.41
CA ALA A 260 -19.59 3.98 10.91
C ALA A 260 -19.16 4.10 12.38
N THR A 261 -19.67 3.20 13.23
CA THR A 261 -19.15 3.03 14.59
C THR A 261 -17.86 2.22 14.56
N ARG A 262 -17.12 2.21 15.69
CA ARG A 262 -15.88 1.45 15.84
C ARG A 262 -16.04 -0.04 15.50
N ALA A 263 -17.21 -0.64 15.74
CA ALA A 263 -17.48 -2.03 15.39
C ALA A 263 -17.39 -2.27 13.87
N TYR A 264 -17.92 -1.34 13.07
CA TYR A 264 -17.92 -1.42 11.61
C TYR A 264 -16.56 -1.10 10.98
N THR A 265 -15.75 -0.26 11.62
CA THR A 265 -14.42 0.11 11.11
C THR A 265 -13.34 -0.96 11.34
N THR A 266 -13.68 -2.06 12.02
CA THR A 266 -12.75 -3.20 12.19
C THR A 266 -12.47 -3.95 10.90
N ARG A 267 -13.40 -3.92 9.93
CA ARG A 267 -13.28 -4.63 8.65
C ARG A 267 -13.48 -3.65 7.51
N ARG A 268 -12.58 -3.64 6.52
CA ARG A 268 -12.65 -2.77 5.34
C ARG A 268 -14.00 -2.85 4.60
N SER A 269 -14.63 -4.02 4.58
CA SER A 269 -15.94 -4.22 3.94
C SER A 269 -17.12 -3.66 4.74
N GLY A 270 -16.93 -3.27 6.00
CA GLY A 270 -18.00 -2.79 6.88
C GLY A 270 -18.26 -1.28 6.77
N PHE A 271 -17.42 -0.55 6.05
CA PHE A 271 -17.51 0.90 5.96
C PHE A 271 -16.97 1.42 4.62
N LEU A 272 -17.15 2.71 4.36
CA LEU A 272 -16.58 3.46 3.25
C LEU A 272 -16.13 4.83 3.77
N TRP A 273 -14.91 5.24 3.46
CA TRP A 273 -14.47 6.61 3.72
C TRP A 273 -14.94 7.52 2.59
N ILE A 274 -15.56 8.65 2.91
CA ILE A 274 -16.01 9.67 1.97
C ILE A 274 -15.30 10.98 2.32
N PRO A 275 -14.64 11.65 1.36
CA PRO A 275 -14.06 12.97 1.59
C PRO A 275 -15.11 13.96 2.08
N SER A 276 -14.71 14.84 2.99
CA SER A 276 -15.48 16.03 3.36
C SER A 276 -14.92 17.28 2.67
N ASN A 277 -13.65 17.24 2.28
CA ASN A 277 -12.95 18.30 1.57
C ASN A 277 -11.81 17.71 0.74
N GLU A 278 -11.15 18.56 -0.03
CA GLU A 278 -9.97 18.20 -0.81
C GLU A 278 -8.70 18.08 0.03
N ARG A 279 -8.70 18.38 1.34
CA ARG A 279 -7.49 18.31 2.19
C ARG A 279 -7.26 16.94 2.81
N GLY A 280 -8.05 15.95 2.41
CA GLY A 280 -7.95 14.59 2.90
C GLY A 280 -8.69 14.34 4.22
N ASP A 281 -9.55 15.27 4.65
CA ASP A 281 -10.51 14.99 5.72
C ASP A 281 -11.73 14.26 5.14
N GLY A 282 -12.38 13.45 5.97
CA GLY A 282 -13.56 12.72 5.53
C GLY A 282 -14.25 11.97 6.66
N THR A 283 -15.39 11.40 6.32
CA THR A 283 -16.24 10.65 7.25
C THR A 283 -16.32 9.20 6.82
N TYR A 284 -16.30 8.29 7.79
CA TYR A 284 -16.55 6.88 7.55
C TYR A 284 -18.05 6.61 7.64
N ILE A 285 -18.65 6.04 6.60
CA ILE A 285 -20.04 5.62 6.59
C ILE A 285 -20.12 4.10 6.57
N SER A 286 -21.12 3.52 7.22
CA SER A 286 -21.37 2.07 7.19
C SER A 286 -22.62 1.73 6.40
N HIS A 287 -23.63 2.61 6.43
CA HIS A 287 -24.92 2.37 5.81
C HIS A 287 -25.44 3.61 5.08
N ILE A 288 -26.37 3.36 4.16
CA ILE A 288 -27.16 4.35 3.46
C ILE A 288 -28.63 4.05 3.73
N LYS A 289 -29.44 5.10 3.84
CA LYS A 289 -30.90 5.01 3.88
C LYS A 289 -31.55 6.19 3.17
N PHE A 290 -32.75 5.96 2.67
CA PHE A 290 -33.61 6.99 2.10
C PHE A 290 -34.80 7.17 3.02
N ARG A 291 -35.02 8.40 3.53
CA ARG A 291 -36.15 8.72 4.43
C ARG A 291 -37.19 9.52 3.65
N GLU A 292 -38.47 9.26 3.88
CA GLU A 292 -39.54 10.13 3.37
C GLU A 292 -39.39 11.55 3.96
N VAL A 293 -39.72 12.55 3.15
CA VAL A 293 -39.72 13.98 3.50
C VAL A 293 -40.97 14.38 4.26
#